data_AF-A0A838SAY9-F1
#
_entry.id   AF-A0A838SAY9-F1
#
_cell.length_a   1.000
_cell.length_b   1.000
_cell.length_c   1.000
_cell.angle_alpha   90.00
_cell.angle_beta   90.00
_cell.angle_gamma   90.00
#
_symmetry.space_group_name_H-M   'P 1'
#
loop_
_entity.id
_entity.type
_entity.pdbx_description
1 polymer ?
#
loop_
_entity_poly.entity_id
_entity_poly.type
_entity_poly.pdbx_seq_one_letter_code
_entity_poly.pdbx_strand_id
1 'polypeptide(L)'
;MLTHDEKKASEAAFRGLPMNDSWTDSAKAVYEGLVQALGKTPLSDLAPSEKEDTDSQERSNLLPSDFPDPSQLALSLSSGDIPAEFESLPIGSRKEAIESGILKDVTSIAQSVGLDFCVGMTNPLWDKYITPSPDYTEELIQTRLRDTLVAVRLRLSILKTPTPLVDVPILLQFSPEPTPQLCLTFALFHKDPVDGDCLLLIHPGEVFATRQAFENN
;
A
#
# COMPACT_ATOMS: atom_id res chain seq x y z
N MET A 1 23.38 8.78 4.29
CA MET A 1 23.79 8.30 2.94
C MET A 1 24.49 6.97 3.10
N LEU A 2 24.00 5.90 2.47
CA LEU A 2 24.76 4.65 2.37
C LEU A 2 25.79 4.76 1.25
N THR A 3 26.99 4.23 1.47
CA THR A 3 28.01 4.10 0.44
C THR A 3 27.60 3.05 -0.60
N HIS A 4 28.19 3.15 -1.80
CA HIS A 4 27.85 2.27 -2.92
C HIS A 4 27.97 0.77 -2.58
N ASP A 5 28.94 0.40 -1.75
CA ASP A 5 29.19 -0.99 -1.37
C ASP A 5 28.21 -1.49 -0.29
N GLU A 6 27.74 -0.62 0.60
CA GLU A 6 26.70 -0.96 1.59
C GLU A 6 25.34 -1.19 0.93
N LYS A 7 25.04 -0.45 -0.15
CA LYS A 7 23.84 -0.69 -0.97
C LYS A 7 23.90 -2.06 -1.63
N LYS A 8 25.04 -2.45 -2.20
CA LYS A 8 25.25 -3.77 -2.80
C LYS A 8 25.18 -4.91 -1.77
N ALA A 9 25.77 -4.71 -0.60
CA ALA A 9 25.69 -5.65 0.51
C ALA A 9 24.25 -5.87 0.99
N SER A 10 23.47 -4.80 1.11
CA SER A 10 22.05 -4.88 1.48
C SER A 10 21.24 -5.68 0.47
N GLU A 11 21.41 -5.37 -0.83
CA GLU A 11 20.72 -6.06 -1.92
C GLU A 11 21.12 -7.55 -2.00
N ALA A 12 22.38 -7.88 -1.74
CA ALA A 12 22.85 -9.27 -1.68
C ALA A 12 22.24 -10.05 -0.50
N ALA A 13 22.13 -9.44 0.68
CA ALA A 13 21.51 -10.07 1.85
C ALA A 13 20.02 -10.40 1.61
N PHE A 14 19.25 -9.48 1.02
CA PHE A 14 17.85 -9.73 0.67
C PHE A 14 17.66 -10.81 -0.41
N ARG A 15 18.66 -10.97 -1.29
CA ARG A 15 18.64 -11.99 -2.35
C ARG A 15 19.23 -13.33 -1.90
N GLY A 16 19.73 -13.43 -0.67
CA GLY A 16 20.41 -14.64 -0.17
C GLY A 16 21.70 -14.98 -0.93
N LEU A 17 22.33 -13.98 -1.56
CA LEU A 17 23.60 -14.16 -2.28
C LEU A 17 24.77 -14.15 -1.29
N PRO A 18 25.85 -14.92 -1.53
CA PRO A 18 26.97 -15.00 -0.59
C PRO A 18 27.69 -13.65 -0.43
N MET A 19 28.29 -13.49 0.75
CA MET A 19 29.09 -12.33 1.11
C MET A 19 30.29 -12.17 0.17
N ASN A 20 30.58 -10.95 -0.26
CA ASN A 20 31.73 -10.65 -1.11
C ASN A 20 32.90 -10.11 -0.28
N ASP A 21 34.08 -10.72 -0.43
CA ASP A 21 35.28 -10.35 0.31
C ASP A 21 35.86 -8.98 -0.08
N SER A 22 35.50 -8.45 -1.26
CA SER A 22 35.97 -7.14 -1.74
C SER A 22 35.19 -5.94 -1.17
N TRP A 23 34.17 -6.17 -0.36
CA TRP A 23 33.38 -5.11 0.29
C TRP A 23 34.12 -4.45 1.46
N THR A 24 33.77 -3.20 1.74
CA THR A 24 34.25 -2.45 2.91
C THR A 24 33.75 -3.11 4.21
N ASP A 25 34.46 -2.88 5.32
CA ASP A 25 34.07 -3.42 6.63
C ASP A 25 32.65 -2.99 7.05
N SER A 26 32.23 -1.77 6.66
CA SER A 26 30.88 -1.28 6.91
C SER A 26 29.82 -2.01 6.07
N ALA A 27 30.10 -2.32 4.79
CA ALA A 27 29.22 -3.10 3.94
C ALA A 27 29.10 -4.56 4.40
N LYS A 28 30.19 -5.15 4.90
CA LYS A 28 30.20 -6.48 5.51
C LYS A 28 29.33 -6.55 6.76
N ALA A 29 29.43 -5.55 7.64
CA ALA A 29 28.58 -5.44 8.83
C ALA A 29 27.08 -5.30 8.48
N VAL A 30 26.76 -4.56 7.41
CA VAL A 30 25.36 -4.42 6.92
C VAL A 30 24.84 -5.75 6.39
N TYR A 31 25.63 -6.49 5.61
CA TYR A 31 25.24 -7.82 5.11
C TYR A 31 24.98 -8.80 6.26
N GLU A 32 25.88 -8.88 7.24
CA GLU A 32 25.74 -9.79 8.38
C GLU A 32 24.52 -9.45 9.25
N GLY A 33 24.30 -8.15 9.54
CA GLY A 33 23.14 -7.70 10.30
C GLY A 33 21.81 -8.02 9.62
N LEU A 34 21.74 -7.89 8.30
CA LEU A 34 20.53 -8.22 7.53
C LEU A 34 20.29 -9.73 7.45
N VAL A 35 21.33 -10.54 7.21
CA VAL A 35 21.20 -12.00 7.21
C VAL A 35 20.78 -12.52 8.60
N GLN A 36 21.32 -11.94 9.67
CA GLN A 36 20.94 -12.31 11.04
C GLN A 36 19.48 -11.93 11.35
N ALA A 37 19.01 -10.78 10.87
CA ALA A 37 17.62 -10.37 11.02
C ALA A 37 16.66 -11.25 10.21
N LEU A 38 17.02 -11.60 8.97
CA LEU A 38 16.24 -12.50 8.11
C LEU A 38 16.17 -13.92 8.69
N GLY A 39 17.28 -14.42 9.25
CA GLY A 39 17.34 -15.72 9.94
C GLY A 39 16.62 -15.75 11.31
N LYS A 40 16.21 -14.60 11.84
CA LYS A 40 15.45 -14.47 13.10
C LYS A 40 13.96 -14.26 12.89
N THR A 41 13.44 -14.39 11.66
CA THR A 41 11.99 -14.42 11.43
C THR A 41 11.41 -15.68 12.07
N PRO A 42 10.63 -15.60 13.17
CA PRO A 42 9.96 -16.77 13.71
C PRO A 42 8.69 -16.99 12.87
N LEU A 43 8.82 -17.78 11.82
CA LEU A 43 7.68 -18.45 11.18
C LEU A 43 7.58 -19.85 11.77
N SER A 44 6.92 -19.96 12.92
CA SER A 44 6.24 -21.17 13.40
C SER A 44 5.44 -20.82 14.65
N ASP A 45 4.15 -20.54 14.50
CA ASP A 45 3.17 -21.31 15.29
C ASP A 45 1.73 -21.15 14.77
N LEU A 46 1.23 -22.19 14.12
CA LEU A 46 -0.14 -22.69 14.24
C LEU A 46 -0.12 -24.23 14.14
N ALA A 47 0.45 -24.87 15.19
CA ALA A 47 -0.04 -26.02 15.97
C ALA A 47 -0.35 -27.40 15.29
N PRO A 48 -0.53 -28.53 16.03
CA PRO A 48 -0.40 -28.76 17.50
C PRO A 48 0.37 -30.04 17.94
N SER A 49 0.67 -30.09 19.25
CA SER A 49 0.75 -31.28 20.13
C SER A 49 2.00 -32.19 20.10
N GLU A 50 2.89 -32.11 21.11
CA GLU A 50 2.85 -32.88 22.37
C GLU A 50 4.22 -32.84 23.10
N LYS A 51 4.13 -32.83 24.46
CA LYS A 51 5.09 -33.29 25.50
C LYS A 51 5.99 -32.26 26.21
N GLU A 52 5.61 -32.05 27.48
CA GLU A 52 6.37 -31.88 28.75
C GLU A 52 7.92 -31.91 28.61
N ASP A 53 8.73 -31.10 29.31
CA ASP A 53 8.81 -31.02 30.77
C ASP A 53 9.77 -29.86 31.23
N THR A 54 9.37 -29.18 32.31
CA THR A 54 10.13 -28.64 33.47
C THR A 54 11.65 -28.35 33.37
N ASP A 55 12.09 -27.10 33.57
CA ASP A 55 12.64 -26.60 34.86
C ASP A 55 13.21 -25.15 34.75
N SER A 56 13.16 -24.50 35.90
CA SER A 56 13.37 -23.12 36.32
C SER A 56 14.77 -22.56 36.14
N GLN A 57 14.90 -21.25 35.88
CA GLN A 57 15.84 -20.40 36.63
C GLN A 57 15.60 -18.90 36.44
N GLU A 58 15.23 -18.25 37.55
CA GLU A 58 15.26 -16.80 37.75
C GLU A 58 16.68 -16.23 37.56
N ARG A 59 16.76 -15.06 36.92
CA ARG A 59 17.68 -14.00 37.36
C ARG A 59 17.17 -12.63 36.95
N SER A 60 16.66 -11.91 37.95
CA SER A 60 16.53 -10.45 37.96
C SER A 60 17.81 -9.77 37.47
N ASN A 61 17.69 -8.76 36.61
CA ASN A 61 17.95 -7.37 37.03
C ASN A 61 17.92 -6.37 35.86
N LEU A 62 17.26 -5.24 36.17
CA LEU A 62 17.49 -3.87 35.68
C LEU A 62 16.89 -3.47 34.32
N LEU A 63 15.74 -2.80 34.42
CA LEU A 63 15.36 -1.68 33.56
C LEU A 63 16.53 -0.68 33.45
N PRO A 64 16.75 -0.15 32.24
CA PRO A 64 16.43 1.27 32.06
C PRO A 64 15.26 1.45 31.09
N SER A 65 14.32 2.29 31.52
CA SER A 65 13.33 2.92 30.65
C SER A 65 14.03 3.61 29.47
N ASP A 66 13.72 3.18 28.26
CA ASP A 66 13.58 4.02 27.06
C ASP A 66 13.13 3.13 25.89
N PHE A 67 11.84 2.80 25.89
CA PHE A 67 11.16 2.37 24.67
C PHE A 67 10.44 3.60 24.11
N PRO A 68 10.82 4.13 22.94
CA PRO A 68 9.91 4.96 22.20
C PRO A 68 8.77 4.05 21.70
N ASP A 69 7.58 4.36 22.22
CA ASP A 69 6.27 3.97 21.76
C ASP A 69 6.21 3.87 20.21
N PRO A 70 5.71 2.77 19.59
CA PRO A 70 5.54 2.68 18.14
C PRO A 70 4.43 3.59 17.58
N SER A 71 3.97 4.57 18.35
CA SER A 71 2.86 5.46 18.01
C SER A 71 3.24 6.72 17.21
N GLN A 72 4.42 6.76 16.56
CA GLN A 72 4.84 7.93 15.77
C GLN A 72 5.10 7.62 14.29
N LEU A 73 4.05 7.19 13.59
CA LEU A 73 3.84 7.52 12.18
C LEU A 73 2.51 8.28 12.02
N ALA A 74 2.27 9.23 12.93
CA ALA A 74 1.36 10.33 12.63
C ALA A 74 2.10 11.25 11.65
N LEU A 75 1.76 11.13 10.36
CA LEU A 75 2.19 12.06 9.34
C LEU A 75 1.67 13.44 9.70
N SER A 76 2.53 14.29 10.28
CA SER A 76 2.34 15.72 10.32
C SER A 76 2.37 16.22 8.87
N LEU A 77 1.19 16.38 8.28
CA LEU A 77 1.01 17.21 7.09
C LEU A 77 1.21 18.66 7.54
N SER A 78 2.45 19.15 7.55
CA SER A 78 2.68 20.58 7.56
C SER A 78 2.20 21.12 6.21
N SER A 79 1.11 21.88 6.24
CA SER A 79 0.68 22.73 5.13
C SER A 79 1.81 23.70 4.79
N GLY A 80 2.60 23.37 3.78
CA GLY A 80 3.68 24.21 3.27
C GLY A 80 4.41 23.45 2.18
N ASP A 81 4.46 24.04 0.98
CA ASP A 81 5.16 23.59 -0.22
C ASP A 81 4.48 22.48 -1.05
N ILE A 82 3.30 22.85 -1.56
CA ILE A 82 2.81 22.33 -2.85
C ILE A 82 3.56 23.10 -3.96
N PRO A 83 4.21 22.44 -4.94
CA PRO A 83 4.80 23.12 -6.09
C PRO A 83 3.76 23.99 -6.81
N ALA A 84 4.14 25.22 -7.18
CA ALA A 84 3.25 26.23 -7.79
C ALA A 84 2.51 25.77 -9.08
N GLU A 85 2.94 24.67 -9.69
CA GLU A 85 2.28 24.05 -10.84
C GLU A 85 0.99 23.28 -10.45
N PHE A 86 0.82 22.94 -9.17
CA PHE A 86 -0.41 22.35 -8.60
C PHE A 86 -1.29 23.36 -7.86
N GLU A 87 -0.83 24.60 -7.62
CA GLU A 87 -1.64 25.66 -6.99
C GLU A 87 -2.65 26.32 -7.96
N SER A 88 -2.58 26.02 -9.27
CA SER A 88 -3.39 26.69 -10.29
C SER A 88 -4.37 25.80 -11.06
N LEU A 89 -4.52 24.54 -10.66
CA LEU A 89 -5.73 23.79 -11.01
C LEU A 89 -6.78 24.17 -9.96
N PRO A 90 -7.90 24.82 -10.33
CA PRO A 90 -9.00 24.99 -9.38
C PRO A 90 -9.28 23.60 -8.79
N ILE A 91 -9.52 23.52 -7.48
CA ILE A 91 -9.94 22.27 -6.82
C ILE A 91 -11.26 21.88 -7.49
N GLY A 92 -11.15 21.13 -8.57
CA GLY A 92 -12.27 20.79 -9.41
C GLY A 92 -13.12 19.82 -8.62
N SER A 93 -14.43 20.04 -8.65
CA SER A 93 -15.35 19.03 -8.11
C SER A 93 -15.10 17.70 -8.80
N ARG A 94 -15.36 16.60 -8.10
CA ARG A 94 -15.43 15.24 -8.64
C ARG A 94 -16.18 15.23 -9.98
N LYS A 95 -17.31 15.95 -10.05
CA LYS A 95 -18.11 16.11 -11.26
C LYS A 95 -17.32 16.71 -12.42
N GLU A 96 -16.57 17.79 -12.18
CA GLU A 96 -15.70 18.41 -13.18
C GLU A 96 -14.58 17.48 -13.65
N ALA A 97 -14.01 16.69 -12.73
CA ALA A 97 -13.00 15.70 -13.06
C ALA A 97 -13.58 14.51 -13.89
N ILE A 98 -14.83 14.13 -13.66
CA ILE A 98 -15.55 13.16 -14.49
C ILE A 98 -15.85 13.74 -15.87
N GLU A 99 -16.36 14.97 -15.94
CA GLU A 99 -16.67 15.68 -17.19
C GLU A 99 -15.41 15.93 -18.04
N SER A 100 -14.27 16.16 -17.39
CA SER A 100 -12.96 16.30 -18.03
C SER A 100 -12.33 14.95 -18.42
N GLY A 101 -13.00 13.83 -18.08
CA GLY A 101 -12.53 12.47 -18.40
C GLY A 101 -11.34 12.00 -17.58
N ILE A 102 -10.97 12.70 -16.49
CA ILE A 102 -9.86 12.36 -15.58
C ILE A 102 -10.27 11.23 -14.64
N LEU A 103 -11.54 11.22 -14.23
CA LEU A 103 -12.12 10.21 -13.33
C LEU A 103 -13.26 9.45 -14.00
N LYS A 104 -13.38 8.17 -13.65
CA LYS A 104 -14.55 7.35 -13.96
C LYS A 104 -15.49 7.33 -12.76
N ASP A 105 -16.76 7.61 -13.01
CA ASP A 105 -17.80 7.49 -12.00
C ASP A 105 -18.24 6.04 -11.85
N VAL A 106 -18.05 5.47 -10.66
CA VAL A 106 -18.48 4.10 -10.32
C VAL A 106 -19.49 4.09 -9.16
N THR A 107 -20.06 5.26 -8.83
CA THR A 107 -20.94 5.45 -7.66
C THR A 107 -22.15 4.52 -7.69
N SER A 108 -22.79 4.36 -8.85
CA SER A 108 -23.98 3.49 -8.99
C SER A 108 -23.69 2.03 -8.59
N ILE A 109 -22.53 1.51 -8.97
CA ILE A 109 -22.12 0.14 -8.63
C ILE A 109 -21.66 0.08 -7.17
N ALA A 110 -20.95 1.10 -6.69
CA ALA A 110 -20.51 1.19 -5.31
C ALA A 110 -21.70 1.16 -4.33
N GLN A 111 -22.76 1.90 -4.62
CA GLN A 111 -24.01 1.88 -3.87
C GLN A 111 -24.67 0.50 -3.89
N SER A 112 -24.65 -0.19 -5.04
CA SER A 112 -25.21 -1.54 -5.15
C SER A 112 -24.48 -2.58 -4.27
N VAL A 113 -23.19 -2.35 -3.98
CA VAL A 113 -22.41 -3.21 -3.08
C VAL A 113 -22.38 -2.72 -1.64
N GLY A 114 -23.08 -1.63 -1.31
CA GLY A 114 -23.24 -1.12 0.07
C GLY A 114 -22.19 -0.10 0.49
N LEU A 115 -21.57 0.63 -0.44
CA LEU A 115 -20.81 1.86 -0.15
C LEU A 115 -21.75 3.06 -0.33
N ASP A 116 -21.93 3.85 0.73
CA ASP A 116 -22.95 4.90 0.84
C ASP A 116 -22.44 6.32 0.48
N PHE A 117 -21.24 6.41 -0.08
CA PHE A 117 -20.60 7.65 -0.53
C PHE A 117 -20.26 7.59 -2.02
N CYS A 118 -19.96 8.75 -2.62
CA CYS A 118 -19.58 8.83 -4.03
C CYS A 118 -18.20 8.19 -4.27
N VAL A 119 -18.07 7.32 -5.27
CA VAL A 119 -16.83 6.55 -5.52
C VAL A 119 -16.31 6.76 -6.92
N GLY A 120 -15.08 7.26 -7.03
CA GLY A 120 -14.40 7.56 -8.30
C GLY A 120 -13.22 6.64 -8.52
N MET A 121 -12.87 6.37 -9.77
CA MET A 121 -11.66 5.64 -10.15
C MET A 121 -10.81 6.49 -11.09
N THR A 122 -9.49 6.48 -10.89
CA THR A 122 -8.55 7.11 -11.84
C THR A 122 -8.44 6.29 -13.13
N ASN A 123 -8.11 6.95 -14.24
CA ASN A 123 -7.91 6.27 -15.52
C ASN A 123 -6.83 5.18 -15.46
N PRO A 124 -5.64 5.38 -14.85
CA PRO A 124 -4.63 4.33 -14.78
C PRO A 124 -5.12 3.08 -14.02
N LEU A 125 -5.97 3.26 -13.01
CA LEU A 125 -6.59 2.15 -12.31
C LEU A 125 -7.62 1.44 -13.19
N TRP A 126 -8.47 2.21 -13.86
CA TRP A 126 -9.49 1.71 -14.77
C TRP A 126 -8.86 0.90 -15.92
N ASP A 127 -7.92 1.50 -16.64
CA ASP A 127 -7.31 0.91 -17.83
C ASP A 127 -6.51 -0.35 -17.49
N LYS A 128 -5.81 -0.36 -16.35
CA LYS A 128 -4.95 -1.48 -15.98
C LYS A 128 -5.69 -2.63 -15.30
N TYR A 129 -6.69 -2.33 -14.48
CA TYR A 129 -7.36 -3.37 -13.67
C TYR A 129 -8.76 -3.69 -14.14
N ILE A 130 -9.51 -2.74 -14.69
CA ILE A 130 -10.90 -2.98 -15.10
C ILE A 130 -10.98 -3.36 -16.57
N THR A 131 -10.28 -2.62 -17.45
CA THR A 131 -10.25 -2.85 -18.90
C THR A 131 -8.84 -3.12 -19.44
N PRO A 132 -8.12 -4.14 -18.93
CA PRO A 132 -6.73 -4.43 -19.34
C PRO A 132 -6.58 -4.86 -20.81
N SER A 133 -7.68 -5.29 -21.43
CA SER A 133 -7.72 -5.63 -22.86
C SER A 133 -8.98 -5.03 -23.49
N PRO A 134 -8.92 -4.59 -24.76
CA PRO A 134 -10.08 -4.11 -25.50
C PRO A 134 -11.15 -5.18 -25.75
N ASP A 135 -10.82 -6.48 -25.57
CA ASP A 135 -11.73 -7.60 -25.81
C ASP A 135 -12.69 -7.88 -24.62
N TYR A 136 -12.60 -7.09 -23.55
CA TYR A 136 -13.42 -7.32 -22.36
C TYR A 136 -14.86 -6.89 -22.61
N THR A 137 -15.81 -7.80 -22.40
CA THR A 137 -17.24 -7.48 -22.51
C THR A 137 -17.70 -6.64 -21.32
N GLU A 138 -18.81 -5.94 -21.48
CA GLU A 138 -19.40 -5.12 -20.42
C GLU A 138 -19.72 -5.97 -19.17
N GLU A 139 -20.18 -7.21 -19.33
CA GLU A 139 -20.47 -8.10 -18.19
C GLU A 139 -19.22 -8.42 -17.38
N LEU A 140 -18.08 -8.61 -18.05
CA LEU A 140 -16.80 -8.86 -17.40
C LEU A 140 -16.32 -7.60 -16.68
N ILE A 141 -16.43 -6.43 -17.30
CA ILE A 141 -16.11 -5.13 -16.70
C ILE A 141 -16.92 -4.93 -15.41
N GLN A 142 -18.23 -5.14 -15.48
CA GLN A 142 -19.13 -5.03 -14.33
C GLN A 142 -18.79 -6.01 -13.21
N THR A 143 -18.42 -7.25 -13.56
CA THR A 143 -17.98 -8.26 -12.58
C THR A 143 -16.71 -7.80 -11.87
N ARG A 144 -15.71 -7.30 -12.61
CA ARG A 144 -14.45 -6.81 -12.04
C ARG A 144 -14.64 -5.59 -11.16
N LEU A 145 -15.52 -4.67 -11.56
CA LEU A 145 -15.88 -3.51 -10.76
C LEU A 145 -16.53 -3.94 -9.45
N ARG A 146 -17.47 -4.89 -9.50
CA ARG A 146 -18.10 -5.45 -8.31
C ARG A 146 -17.06 -6.08 -7.38
N ASP A 147 -16.19 -6.94 -7.90
CA ASP A 147 -15.17 -7.62 -7.09
C ASP A 147 -14.21 -6.62 -6.43
N THR A 148 -13.80 -5.60 -7.19
CA THR A 148 -12.98 -4.49 -6.70
C THR A 148 -13.67 -3.73 -5.58
N LEU A 149 -14.93 -3.31 -5.77
CA LEU A 149 -15.67 -2.52 -4.79
C LEU A 149 -16.06 -3.36 -3.56
N VAL A 150 -16.28 -4.65 -3.70
CA VAL A 150 -16.46 -5.59 -2.58
C VAL A 150 -15.17 -5.70 -1.77
N ALA A 151 -14.01 -5.84 -2.42
CA ALA A 151 -12.72 -5.86 -1.73
C ALA A 151 -12.48 -4.55 -0.96
N VAL A 152 -12.80 -3.39 -1.57
CA VAL A 152 -12.76 -2.08 -0.90
C VAL A 152 -13.67 -2.07 0.31
N ARG A 153 -14.96 -2.43 0.16
CA ARG A 153 -15.91 -2.47 1.27
C ARG A 153 -15.42 -3.35 2.42
N LEU A 154 -14.94 -4.55 2.12
CA LEU A 154 -14.41 -5.47 3.12
C LEU A 154 -13.19 -4.87 3.83
N ARG A 155 -12.25 -4.29 3.07
CA ARG A 155 -11.07 -3.64 3.65
C ARG A 155 -11.44 -2.50 4.58
N LEU A 156 -12.36 -1.62 4.16
CA LEU A 156 -12.84 -0.50 4.95
C LEU A 156 -13.55 -0.97 6.23
N SER A 157 -14.29 -2.07 6.19
CA SER A 157 -14.98 -2.62 7.37
C SER A 157 -14.04 -3.16 8.46
N ILE A 158 -12.78 -3.43 8.13
CA ILE A 158 -11.77 -3.97 9.05
C ILE A 158 -10.97 -2.84 9.74
N LEU A 159 -11.06 -1.60 9.23
CA LEU A 159 -10.29 -0.48 9.77
C LEU A 159 -10.75 -0.15 11.20
N LYS A 160 -9.83 -0.28 12.15
CA LYS A 160 -10.05 0.08 13.56
C LYS A 160 -9.84 1.57 13.83
N THR A 161 -9.03 2.21 12.98
CA THR A 161 -8.63 3.61 13.11
C THR A 161 -8.97 4.35 11.83
N PRO A 162 -9.43 5.60 11.92
CA PRO A 162 -9.68 6.43 10.75
C PRO A 162 -8.35 6.75 10.06
N THR A 163 -8.22 6.39 8.79
CA THR A 163 -7.05 6.70 7.96
C THR A 163 -7.52 7.30 6.63
N PRO A 164 -6.98 8.44 6.20
CA PRO A 164 -7.42 9.10 4.97
C PRO A 164 -7.06 8.29 3.72
N LEU A 165 -5.97 7.53 3.75
CA LEU A 165 -5.51 6.69 2.67
C LEU A 165 -5.38 5.26 3.15
N VAL A 166 -5.99 4.32 2.41
CA VAL A 166 -6.04 2.90 2.76
C VAL A 166 -5.55 2.08 1.60
N ASP A 167 -4.65 1.13 1.85
CA ASP A 167 -4.26 0.11 0.88
C ASP A 167 -5.33 -0.97 0.80
N VAL A 168 -5.75 -1.30 -0.41
CA VAL A 168 -6.78 -2.30 -0.67
C VAL A 168 -6.19 -3.39 -1.58
N PRO A 169 -5.95 -4.59 -1.05
CA PRO A 169 -5.61 -5.75 -1.87
C PRO A 169 -6.86 -6.29 -2.58
N ILE A 170 -6.73 -6.55 -3.88
CA ILE A 170 -7.80 -7.06 -4.74
C ILE A 170 -7.23 -8.26 -5.52
N LEU A 171 -8.02 -9.33 -5.63
CA LEU A 171 -7.67 -10.45 -6.49
C LEU A 171 -8.43 -10.33 -7.81
N LEU A 172 -7.72 -10.23 -8.92
CA LEU A 172 -8.29 -10.13 -10.25
C LEU A 172 -7.64 -11.13 -11.19
N GLN A 173 -8.44 -11.80 -12.02
CA GLN A 173 -7.93 -12.71 -13.04
C GLN A 173 -7.58 -11.94 -14.31
N PHE A 174 -6.45 -12.20 -14.95
CA PHE A 174 -6.03 -11.52 -16.18
C PHE A 174 -5.81 -12.55 -17.28
N SER A 175 -6.51 -12.41 -18.41
CA SER A 175 -6.24 -13.25 -19.59
C SER A 175 -4.80 -13.05 -20.09
N PRO A 176 -4.07 -14.11 -20.48
CA PRO A 176 -4.50 -15.51 -20.63
C PRO A 176 -4.39 -16.38 -19.36
N GLU A 177 -4.01 -15.80 -18.23
CA GLU A 177 -3.69 -16.55 -17.02
C GLU A 177 -4.97 -16.91 -16.21
N PRO A 178 -5.16 -18.19 -15.86
CA PRO A 178 -6.37 -18.63 -15.16
C PRO A 178 -6.34 -18.29 -13.66
N THR A 179 -5.16 -18.04 -13.10
CA THR A 179 -5.00 -17.78 -11.66
C THR A 179 -5.23 -16.30 -11.34
N PRO A 180 -6.09 -15.98 -10.36
CA PRO A 180 -6.23 -14.62 -9.86
C PRO A 180 -4.90 -14.05 -9.35
N GLN A 181 -4.57 -12.84 -9.79
CA GLN A 181 -3.38 -12.11 -9.38
C GLN A 181 -3.72 -11.06 -8.32
N LEU A 182 -2.82 -10.88 -7.36
CA LEU A 182 -2.94 -9.82 -6.36
C LEU A 182 -2.61 -8.46 -6.96
N CYS A 183 -3.61 -7.58 -6.96
CA CYS A 183 -3.54 -6.18 -7.35
C CYS A 183 -3.69 -5.30 -6.11
N LEU A 184 -2.99 -4.17 -6.07
CA LEU A 184 -3.12 -3.19 -5.00
C LEU A 184 -3.75 -1.93 -5.55
N THR A 185 -4.71 -1.36 -4.85
CA THR A 185 -5.21 0.00 -5.09
C THR A 185 -5.19 0.79 -3.79
N PHE A 186 -5.19 2.10 -3.88
CA PHE A 186 -5.36 2.97 -2.73
C PHE A 186 -6.75 3.59 -2.73
N ALA A 187 -7.43 3.52 -1.59
CA ALA A 187 -8.69 4.19 -1.32
C ALA A 187 -8.40 5.47 -0.52
N LEU A 188 -8.58 6.63 -1.17
CA LEU A 188 -8.40 7.95 -0.58
C LEU A 188 -9.76 8.56 -0.24
N PHE A 189 -9.98 8.84 1.05
CA PHE A 189 -11.11 9.63 1.51
C PHE A 189 -10.82 11.12 1.33
N HIS A 190 -11.73 11.84 0.71
CA HIS A 190 -11.64 13.29 0.57
C HIS A 190 -13.02 13.94 0.69
N LYS A 191 -13.02 15.24 1.00
CA LYS A 191 -14.22 16.08 0.97
C LYS A 191 -14.29 16.75 -0.39
N ASP A 192 -15.30 16.39 -1.17
CA ASP A 192 -15.66 17.07 -2.41
C ASP A 192 -16.49 18.33 -2.11
N PRO A 193 -16.26 19.46 -2.81
CA PRO A 193 -17.01 20.69 -2.60
C PRO A 193 -18.50 20.58 -2.94
N VAL A 194 -18.92 19.61 -3.75
CA VAL A 194 -20.31 19.42 -4.21
C VAL A 194 -20.94 18.20 -3.54
N ASP A 195 -20.25 17.06 -3.56
CA ASP A 195 -20.81 15.76 -3.15
C ASP A 195 -20.50 15.38 -1.68
N GLY A 196 -19.69 16.18 -0.97
CA GLY A 196 -19.36 15.91 0.43
C GLY A 196 -18.33 14.78 0.58
N ASP A 197 -18.63 13.77 1.40
CA ASP A 197 -17.71 12.64 1.60
C ASP A 197 -17.61 11.78 0.34
N CYS A 198 -16.39 11.67 -0.20
CA CYS A 198 -16.08 10.92 -1.40
C CYS A 198 -14.91 9.98 -1.18
N LEU A 199 -14.92 8.89 -1.95
CA LEU A 199 -13.81 7.96 -2.05
C LEU A 199 -13.24 7.95 -3.46
N LEU A 200 -11.93 8.11 -3.55
CA LEU A 200 -11.18 8.00 -4.78
C LEU A 200 -10.32 6.74 -4.74
N LEU A 201 -10.47 5.87 -5.74
CA LEU A 201 -9.62 4.71 -5.94
C LEU A 201 -8.51 5.06 -6.94
N ILE A 202 -7.26 4.85 -6.50
CA ILE A 202 -6.06 5.30 -7.19
C ILE A 202 -5.15 4.11 -7.49
N HIS A 203 -4.51 4.10 -8.66
CA HIS A 203 -3.48 3.11 -8.96
C HIS A 203 -2.19 3.44 -8.18
N PRO A 204 -1.48 2.44 -7.60
CA PRO A 204 -0.29 2.69 -6.79
C PRO A 204 0.78 3.55 -7.48
N GLY A 205 0.97 3.35 -8.79
CA GLY A 205 1.91 4.13 -9.58
C GLY A 205 1.69 5.65 -9.53
N GLU A 206 0.44 6.11 -9.34
CA GLU A 206 0.12 7.54 -9.25
C GLU A 206 0.50 8.13 -7.87
N VAL A 207 0.36 7.32 -6.81
CA VAL A 207 0.76 7.71 -5.44
C VAL A 207 2.29 7.76 -5.32
N PHE A 208 3.00 6.87 -6.01
CA PHE A 208 4.47 6.89 -6.03
C PHE A 208 5.04 8.03 -6.87
N ALA A 209 4.42 8.35 -8.01
CA ALA A 209 4.85 9.46 -8.87
C ALA A 209 4.73 10.83 -8.17
N THR A 210 3.65 11.03 -7.40
CA THR A 210 3.47 12.26 -6.61
C THR A 210 4.52 12.38 -5.50
N ARG A 211 4.82 11.31 -4.74
CA ARG A 211 5.88 11.34 -3.71
C ARG A 211 7.26 11.66 -4.26
N GLN A 212 7.63 11.11 -5.42
CA GLN A 212 8.94 11.35 -6.02
C GLN A 212 9.10 12.80 -6.52
N ALA A 213 8.00 13.47 -6.89
CA ALA A 213 8.02 14.88 -7.26
C ALA A 213 8.28 15.81 -6.05
N PHE A 214 7.90 15.39 -4.84
CA PHE A 214 8.19 16.12 -3.60
C PHE A 214 9.61 15.87 -3.06
N GLU A 215 10.22 14.73 -3.35
CA GLU A 215 11.59 14.41 -2.90
C GLU A 215 12.69 15.01 -3.80
N ASN A 216 12.34 15.46 -5.00
CA ASN A 216 13.28 16.01 -5.99
C ASN A 216 13.23 17.55 -6.12
N ASN A 217 12.49 18.24 -5.25
CA ASN A 217 12.49 19.70 -5.08
C ASN A 217 13.00 20.07 -3.69
#